data_AF-A0A955IJF4-F1
#
_entry.id   AF-A0A955IJF4-F1
#
_cell.length_a   1.000
_cell.length_b   1.000
_cell.length_c   1.000
_cell.angle_alpha   90.00
_cell.angle_beta   90.00
_cell.angle_gamma   90.00
#
_symmetry.space_group_name_H-M   'P 1'
#
loop_
_entity.id
_entity.type
_entity.pdbx_description
1 polymer ?
#
loop_
_entity_poly.entity_id
_entity_poly.type
_entity_poly.pdbx_seq_one_letter_code
_entity_poly.pdbx_strand_id
1 'polypeptide(L)'
;MMRTILWTIWGLVPVAVLAFHFGPGQHLAARDLAARLQVDAIEAERAAMTAQDDAYAAHLATNELRRQAFLGSDAALGARLEAAIATEERLYAVAAAAWEEAADAYEHVESALTDRPGPERDRVRLARARALVRSGDIWGGADELEVLLMELDDADQGSSELARATREELAGAH
;
A
#
# COMPACT_ATOMS: atom_id res chain seq x y z
N MET A 1 -57.88 12.88 14.39
CA MET A 1 -56.52 13.43 14.21
C MET A 1 -55.41 12.41 14.49
N MET A 2 -55.39 11.72 15.63
CA MET A 2 -54.35 10.71 15.94
C MET A 2 -54.29 9.54 14.94
N ARG A 3 -55.45 9.07 14.44
CA ARG A 3 -55.53 7.93 13.51
C ARG A 3 -54.94 8.22 12.12
N THR A 4 -55.01 9.47 11.65
CA THR A 4 -54.36 9.90 10.40
C THR A 4 -52.85 10.03 10.60
N ILE A 5 -52.40 10.62 11.72
CA ILE A 5 -50.97 10.73 12.04
C ILE A 5 -50.29 9.35 12.12
N LEU A 6 -50.94 8.37 12.76
CA LEU A 6 -50.44 6.98 12.81
C LEU A 6 -50.30 6.34 11.42
N TRP A 7 -51.25 6.60 10.51
CA TRP A 7 -51.18 6.10 9.13
C TRP A 7 -50.07 6.79 8.31
N THR A 8 -49.88 8.09 8.50
CA THR A 8 -48.80 8.82 7.81
C THR A 8 -47.42 8.38 8.29
N ILE A 9 -47.25 8.19 9.60
CA ILE A 9 -46.00 7.65 10.18
C ILE A 9 -45.76 6.23 9.68
N TRP A 10 -46.79 5.37 9.67
CA TRP A 10 -46.67 4.00 9.18
C TRP A 10 -46.27 3.93 7.70
N GLY A 11 -46.78 4.84 6.86
CA GLY A 11 -46.38 4.95 5.45
C GLY A 11 -44.98 5.53 5.23
N LEU A 12 -44.48 6.35 6.16
CA LEU A 12 -43.15 6.99 6.06
C LEU A 12 -42.01 6.07 6.49
N VAL A 13 -42.25 5.13 7.42
CA VAL A 13 -41.20 4.22 7.94
C VAL A 13 -40.54 3.39 6.83
N PRO A 14 -41.27 2.71 5.92
CA PRO A 14 -40.64 1.94 4.84
C PRO A 14 -39.81 2.81 3.90
N VAL A 15 -40.28 4.02 3.59
CA VAL A 15 -39.58 4.97 2.73
C VAL A 15 -38.29 5.46 3.40
N ALA A 16 -38.34 5.78 4.69
CA ALA A 16 -37.16 6.16 5.47
C ALA A 16 -36.13 5.02 5.57
N VAL A 17 -36.59 3.77 5.74
CA VAL A 17 -35.71 2.59 5.76
C VAL A 17 -35.04 2.35 4.41
N LEU A 18 -35.79 2.44 3.30
CA LEU A 18 -35.23 2.32 1.96
C LEU A 18 -34.24 3.45 1.65
N ALA A 19 -34.61 4.70 1.96
CA ALA A 19 -33.73 5.85 1.80
C ALA A 19 -32.46 5.74 2.65
N PHE A 20 -32.57 5.19 3.87
CA PHE A 20 -31.42 4.92 4.72
C PHE A 20 -30.55 3.80 4.14
N HIS A 21 -31.14 2.68 3.73
CA HIS A 21 -30.40 1.54 3.20
C HIS A 21 -29.63 1.89 1.93
N PHE A 22 -30.24 2.64 1.00
CA PHE A 22 -29.61 3.03 -0.27
C PHE A 22 -28.75 4.30 -0.20
N GLY A 23 -28.65 4.95 0.96
CA GLY A 23 -27.75 6.09 1.18
C GLY A 23 -26.78 5.86 2.33
N PRO A 24 -27.10 6.32 3.55
CA PRO A 24 -26.21 6.23 4.70
C PRO A 24 -25.82 4.81 5.12
N GLY A 25 -26.69 3.80 4.93
CA GLY A 25 -26.40 2.41 5.26
C GLY A 25 -25.26 1.80 4.44
N GLN A 26 -25.24 2.04 3.12
CA GLN A 26 -24.13 1.59 2.27
C GLN A 26 -22.83 2.35 2.60
N HIS A 27 -22.94 3.63 2.95
CA HIS A 27 -21.77 4.43 3.34
C HIS A 27 -21.10 3.95 4.62
N LEU A 28 -21.86 3.49 5.60
CA LEU A 28 -21.32 2.91 6.83
C LEU A 28 -20.70 1.54 6.56
N ALA A 29 -21.36 0.69 5.78
CA ALA A 29 -20.83 -0.63 5.41
C ALA A 29 -19.53 -0.56 4.61
N ALA A 30 -19.42 0.38 3.66
CA ALA A 30 -18.21 0.59 2.88
C ALA A 30 -17.03 1.06 3.73
N ARG A 31 -17.28 1.93 4.73
CA ARG A 31 -16.26 2.38 5.68
C ARG A 31 -15.76 1.26 6.58
N ASP A 32 -16.66 0.45 7.11
CA ASP A 32 -16.30 -0.69 7.94
C ASP A 32 -15.49 -1.73 7.15
N LEU A 33 -15.85 -1.94 5.87
CA LEU A 33 -15.09 -2.80 4.97
C LEU A 33 -13.69 -2.23 4.70
N ALA A 34 -13.59 -0.96 4.28
CA ALA A 34 -12.31 -0.30 4.01
C ALA A 34 -11.40 -0.30 5.24
N ALA A 35 -11.96 -0.10 6.45
CA ALA A 35 -11.19 -0.16 7.68
C ALA A 35 -10.60 -1.55 7.96
N ARG A 36 -11.34 -2.63 7.67
CA ARG A 36 -10.82 -4.01 7.80
C ARG A 36 -9.73 -4.29 6.78
N LEU A 37 -9.97 -3.97 5.52
CA LEU A 37 -8.98 -4.12 4.46
C LEU A 37 -7.71 -3.31 4.74
N GLN A 38 -7.85 -2.12 5.34
CA GLN A 38 -6.71 -1.29 5.73
C GLN A 38 -5.87 -1.95 6.82
N VAL A 39 -6.48 -2.66 7.77
CA VAL A 39 -5.74 -3.44 8.77
C VAL A 39 -4.94 -4.55 8.07
N ASP A 40 -5.57 -5.29 7.16
CA ASP A 40 -4.91 -6.36 6.41
C ASP A 40 -3.74 -5.81 5.56
N ALA A 41 -3.92 -4.66 4.90
CA ALA A 41 -2.87 -4.00 4.13
C ALA A 41 -1.69 -3.53 4.99
N ILE A 42 -1.95 -2.99 6.18
CA ILE A 42 -0.90 -2.61 7.13
C ILE A 42 -0.16 -3.86 7.64
N GLU A 43 -0.84 -4.97 7.86
CA GLU A 43 -0.20 -6.23 8.26
C GLU A 43 0.70 -6.78 7.14
N ALA A 44 0.23 -6.76 5.89
CA ALA A 44 1.03 -7.12 4.72
C ALA A 44 2.26 -6.20 4.57
N GLU A 45 2.10 -4.88 4.72
CA GLU A 45 3.23 -3.94 4.69
C GLU A 45 4.26 -4.24 5.79
N ARG A 46 3.83 -4.55 7.03
CA ARG A 46 4.74 -4.92 8.11
C ARG A 46 5.50 -6.21 7.82
N ALA A 47 4.85 -7.20 7.21
CA ALA A 47 5.49 -8.42 6.79
C ALA A 47 6.55 -8.14 5.69
N ALA A 48 6.22 -7.28 4.73
CA ALA A 48 7.14 -6.85 3.68
C ALA A 48 8.36 -6.08 4.25
N MET A 49 8.14 -5.17 5.21
CA MET A 49 9.24 -4.49 5.91
C MET A 49 10.15 -5.48 6.63
N THR A 50 9.59 -6.48 7.31
CA THR A 50 10.36 -7.51 8.00
C THR A 50 11.21 -8.33 7.01
N ALA A 51 10.61 -8.75 5.89
CA ALA A 51 11.33 -9.47 4.84
C ALA A 51 12.43 -8.62 4.19
N GLN A 52 12.19 -7.31 4.03
CA GLN A 52 13.18 -6.36 3.53
C GLN A 52 14.37 -6.22 4.49
N ASP A 53 14.11 -6.15 5.80
CA ASP A 53 15.16 -6.09 6.82
C ASP A 53 16.03 -7.36 6.81
N ASP A 54 15.43 -8.53 6.66
CA ASP A 54 16.14 -9.81 6.51
C ASP A 54 17.02 -9.83 5.25
N ALA A 55 16.48 -9.35 4.12
CA ALA A 55 17.23 -9.23 2.88
C ALA A 55 18.41 -8.26 3.00
N TYR A 56 18.21 -7.11 3.65
CA TYR A 56 19.27 -6.14 3.90
C TYR A 56 20.36 -6.68 4.83
N ALA A 57 19.99 -7.41 5.88
CA ALA A 57 20.96 -8.07 6.75
C ALA A 57 21.83 -9.08 5.97
N ALA A 58 21.22 -9.86 5.06
CA ALA A 58 21.96 -10.76 4.18
C ALA A 58 22.88 -10.01 3.21
N HIS A 59 22.42 -8.90 2.63
CA HIS A 59 23.24 -8.03 1.78
C HIS A 59 24.50 -7.52 2.51
N LEU A 60 24.35 -7.05 3.75
CA LEU A 60 25.49 -6.62 4.58
C LEU A 60 26.47 -7.78 4.86
N ALA A 61 25.96 -8.98 5.13
CA ALA A 61 26.79 -10.17 5.32
C ALA A 61 27.55 -10.54 4.04
N THR A 62 26.91 -10.46 2.86
CA THR A 62 27.58 -10.69 1.58
C THR A 62 28.66 -9.63 1.31
N ASN A 63 28.40 -8.35 1.59
CA ASN A 63 29.40 -7.28 1.42
C ASN A 63 30.64 -7.50 2.29
N GLU A 64 30.46 -7.99 3.52
CA GLU A 64 31.58 -8.34 4.38
C GLU A 64 32.40 -9.51 3.82
N LEU A 65 31.75 -10.52 3.24
CA LEU A 65 32.45 -11.62 2.55
C LEU A 65 33.16 -11.14 1.28
N ARG A 66 32.54 -10.27 0.48
CA ARG A 66 33.18 -9.64 -0.70
C ARG A 66 34.43 -8.87 -0.27
N ARG A 67 34.37 -8.12 0.84
CA ARG A 67 35.50 -7.39 1.40
C ARG A 67 36.64 -8.33 1.82
N GLN A 68 36.33 -9.43 2.50
CA GLN A 68 37.33 -10.44 2.87
C GLN A 68 37.94 -11.11 1.64
N ALA A 69 37.13 -11.44 0.63
CA ALA A 69 37.57 -12.08 -0.61
C ALA A 69 38.49 -11.18 -1.44
N PHE A 70 38.28 -9.87 -1.38
CA PHE A 70 39.19 -8.90 -1.99
C PHE A 70 40.58 -8.89 -1.33
N LEU A 71 40.66 -9.18 -0.02
CA LEU A 71 41.89 -9.08 0.78
C LEU A 71 42.69 -10.39 0.86
N GLY A 72 42.13 -11.54 0.47
CA GLY A 72 42.77 -12.85 0.63
C GLY A 72 42.41 -13.85 -0.47
N SER A 73 43.30 -14.81 -0.74
CA SER A 73 43.09 -15.90 -1.70
C SER A 73 42.81 -17.22 -0.98
N ASP A 74 41.57 -17.42 -0.56
CA ASP A 74 41.10 -18.68 0.05
C ASP A 74 39.95 -19.27 -0.79
N ALA A 75 40.10 -20.53 -1.23
CA ALA A 75 39.07 -21.24 -1.98
C ALA A 75 37.80 -21.50 -1.14
N ALA A 76 37.93 -21.67 0.18
CA ALA A 76 36.78 -21.83 1.08
C ALA A 76 35.94 -20.54 1.19
N LEU A 77 36.58 -19.39 0.99
CA LEU A 77 35.91 -18.08 0.98
C LEU A 77 35.06 -17.90 -0.28
N GLY A 78 35.51 -18.41 -1.42
CA GLY A 78 34.75 -18.43 -2.67
C GLY A 78 33.41 -19.16 -2.53
N ALA A 79 33.44 -20.41 -2.03
CA ALA A 79 32.22 -21.21 -1.84
C ALA A 79 31.24 -20.56 -0.82
N ARG A 80 31.77 -19.93 0.23
CA ARG A 80 30.94 -19.19 1.21
C ARG A 80 30.30 -17.94 0.59
N LEU A 81 31.05 -17.20 -0.23
CA LEU A 81 30.55 -16.01 -0.91
C LEU A 81 29.42 -16.38 -1.90
N GLU A 82 29.60 -17.44 -2.68
CA GLU A 82 28.55 -17.93 -3.60
C GLU A 82 27.28 -18.31 -2.84
N ALA A 83 27.39 -19.04 -1.73
CA ALA A 83 26.24 -19.40 -0.90
C ALA A 83 25.55 -18.17 -0.27
N ALA A 84 26.33 -17.15 0.11
CA ALA A 84 25.79 -15.90 0.64
C ALA A 84 25.05 -15.10 -0.43
N ILE A 85 25.60 -14.99 -1.64
CA ILE A 85 24.93 -14.35 -2.79
C ILE A 85 23.60 -15.04 -3.09
N ALA A 86 23.57 -16.38 -3.16
CA ALA A 86 22.33 -17.11 -3.40
C ALA A 86 21.28 -16.91 -2.28
N THR A 87 21.75 -16.73 -1.04
CA THR A 87 20.87 -16.41 0.10
C THR A 87 20.32 -14.99 0.02
N GLU A 88 21.18 -14.02 -0.30
CA GLU A 88 20.82 -12.61 -0.53
C GLU A 88 19.77 -12.49 -1.64
N GLU A 89 20.00 -13.09 -2.81
CA GLU A 89 19.07 -13.08 -3.93
C GLU A 89 17.70 -13.66 -3.56
N ARG A 90 17.70 -14.81 -2.86
CA ARG A 90 16.46 -15.44 -2.40
C ARG A 90 15.68 -14.56 -1.42
N LEU A 91 16.36 -13.88 -0.49
CA LEU A 91 15.70 -13.03 0.48
C LEU A 91 15.16 -11.74 -0.15
N TYR A 92 15.86 -11.15 -1.12
CA TYR A 92 15.31 -10.06 -1.90
C TYR A 92 14.09 -10.48 -2.72
N ALA A 93 14.08 -11.69 -3.28
CA ALA A 93 12.89 -12.22 -3.97
C ALA A 93 11.70 -12.40 -3.01
N VAL A 94 11.94 -12.85 -1.77
CA VAL A 94 10.90 -12.95 -0.73
C VAL A 94 10.39 -11.56 -0.34
N ALA A 95 11.27 -10.58 -0.16
CA ALA A 95 10.89 -9.21 0.15
C ALA A 95 10.06 -8.58 -0.98
N ALA A 96 10.49 -8.75 -2.23
CA ALA A 96 9.77 -8.26 -3.40
C ALA A 96 8.35 -8.84 -3.49
N ALA A 97 8.19 -10.15 -3.31
CA ALA A 97 6.88 -10.81 -3.31
C ALA A 97 5.98 -10.32 -2.15
N ALA A 98 6.56 -10.07 -0.97
CA ALA A 98 5.79 -9.51 0.15
C ALA A 98 5.35 -8.06 -0.09
N TRP A 99 6.16 -7.26 -0.80
CA TRP A 99 5.76 -5.92 -1.24
C TRP A 99 4.67 -5.94 -2.31
N GLU A 100 4.68 -6.93 -3.20
CA GLU A 100 3.60 -7.16 -4.17
C GLU A 100 2.29 -7.47 -3.44
N GLU A 101 2.31 -8.37 -2.45
CA GLU A 101 1.15 -8.67 -1.60
C GLU A 101 0.63 -7.43 -0.85
N ALA A 102 1.53 -6.57 -0.36
CA ALA A 102 1.14 -5.31 0.27
C ALA A 102 0.48 -4.34 -0.74
N ALA A 103 0.98 -4.26 -1.97
CA ALA A 103 0.39 -3.45 -3.03
C ALA A 103 -1.03 -3.95 -3.38
N ASP A 104 -1.20 -5.26 -3.54
CA ASP A 104 -2.50 -5.90 -3.79
C ASP A 104 -3.47 -5.63 -2.64
N ALA A 105 -3.02 -5.72 -1.39
CA ALA A 105 -3.85 -5.41 -0.23
C ALA A 105 -4.32 -3.95 -0.24
N TYR A 106 -3.44 -3.00 -0.56
CA TYR A 106 -3.83 -1.59 -0.71
C TYR A 106 -4.77 -1.35 -1.90
N GLU A 107 -4.67 -2.11 -2.99
CA GLU A 107 -5.62 -2.04 -4.12
C GLU A 107 -7.04 -2.42 -3.69
N HIS A 108 -7.18 -3.42 -2.82
CA HIS A 108 -8.49 -3.78 -2.25
C HIS A 108 -9.06 -2.66 -1.39
N VAL A 109 -8.22 -1.97 -0.61
CA VAL A 109 -8.67 -0.79 0.16
C VAL A 109 -9.14 0.31 -0.78
N GLU A 110 -8.35 0.61 -1.82
CA GLU A 110 -8.69 1.64 -2.79
C GLU A 110 -10.01 1.33 -3.50
N SER A 111 -10.23 0.07 -3.87
CA SER A 111 -11.46 -0.42 -4.50
C SER A 111 -12.69 -0.20 -3.60
N ALA A 112 -12.54 -0.38 -2.29
CA ALA A 112 -13.61 -0.10 -1.32
C ALA A 112 -13.89 1.42 -1.17
N LEU A 113 -12.95 2.26 -1.58
CA LEU A 113 -13.02 3.73 -1.51
C LEU A 113 -13.30 4.39 -2.88
N THR A 114 -13.49 3.64 -3.97
CA THR A 114 -13.60 4.19 -5.33
C THR A 114 -14.66 5.28 -5.48
N ASP A 115 -15.84 5.09 -4.88
CA ASP A 115 -16.94 6.07 -4.91
C ASP A 115 -16.75 7.25 -3.92
N ARG A 116 -15.58 7.34 -3.29
CA ARG A 116 -15.26 8.29 -2.22
C ARG A 116 -13.87 8.93 -2.46
N PRO A 117 -13.70 9.72 -3.53
CA PRO A 117 -12.47 10.47 -3.72
C PRO A 117 -12.21 11.41 -2.53
N GLY A 118 -10.94 11.57 -2.16
CA GLY A 118 -10.53 12.40 -1.05
C GLY A 118 -9.27 11.88 -0.36
N PRO A 119 -8.82 12.58 0.69
CA PRO A 119 -7.47 12.40 1.25
C PRO A 119 -7.23 11.03 1.89
N GLU A 120 -8.27 10.25 2.20
CA GLU A 120 -8.13 8.86 2.65
C GLU A 120 -7.72 7.96 1.49
N ARG A 121 -8.41 8.04 0.35
CA ARG A 121 -8.08 7.29 -0.86
C ARG A 121 -6.70 7.68 -1.39
N ASP A 122 -6.37 8.97 -1.40
CA ASP A 122 -5.11 9.47 -1.93
C ASP A 122 -3.89 8.97 -1.11
N ARG A 123 -4.04 8.83 0.22
CA ARG A 123 -3.03 8.20 1.08
C ARG A 123 -2.86 6.71 0.79
N VAL A 124 -3.95 6.00 0.54
CA VAL A 124 -3.92 4.58 0.15
C VAL A 124 -3.21 4.42 -1.19
N ARG A 125 -3.48 5.30 -2.17
CA ARG A 125 -2.80 5.31 -3.47
C ARG A 125 -1.30 5.55 -3.33
N LEU A 126 -0.89 6.51 -2.52
CA LEU A 126 0.54 6.71 -2.21
C LEU A 126 1.18 5.45 -1.60
N ALA A 127 0.50 4.81 -0.63
CA ALA A 127 1.00 3.60 0.01
C ALA A 127 1.12 2.43 -0.98
N ARG A 128 0.11 2.23 -1.83
CA ARG A 128 0.13 1.23 -2.92
C ARG A 128 1.27 1.48 -3.89
N ALA A 129 1.40 2.70 -4.40
CA ALA A 129 2.43 3.06 -5.37
C ALA A 129 3.84 2.82 -4.80
N ARG A 130 4.06 3.20 -3.54
CA ARG A 130 5.29 2.91 -2.82
C ARG A 130 5.56 1.40 -2.69
N ALA A 131 4.53 0.59 -2.42
CA ALA A 131 4.66 -0.86 -2.36
C ALA A 131 5.01 -1.46 -3.74
N LEU A 132 4.41 -0.96 -4.83
CA LEU A 132 4.76 -1.33 -6.21
C LEU A 132 6.24 -1.04 -6.53
N VAL A 133 6.73 0.14 -6.17
CA VAL A 133 8.16 0.47 -6.38
C VAL A 133 9.07 -0.54 -5.66
N ARG A 134 8.70 -0.96 -4.44
CA ARG A 134 9.51 -1.90 -3.64
C ARG A 134 9.37 -3.36 -4.06
N SER A 135 8.28 -3.75 -4.69
CA SER A 135 8.15 -5.08 -5.30
C SER A 135 8.99 -5.22 -6.56
N GLY A 136 9.42 -4.09 -7.14
CA GLY A 136 10.19 -4.04 -8.39
C GLY A 136 9.36 -3.57 -9.59
N ASP A 137 8.06 -3.33 -9.42
CA ASP A 137 7.23 -2.63 -10.41
C ASP A 137 7.41 -1.11 -10.30
N ILE A 138 8.65 -0.67 -10.57
CA ILE A 138 9.05 0.73 -10.43
C ILE A 138 8.25 1.62 -11.37
N TRP A 139 7.98 1.16 -12.60
CA TRP A 139 7.25 1.94 -13.59
C TRP A 139 5.77 2.07 -13.24
N GLY A 140 5.12 0.99 -12.81
CA GLY A 140 3.73 1.04 -12.36
C GLY A 140 3.55 1.93 -11.13
N GLY A 141 4.48 1.83 -10.17
CA GLY A 141 4.50 2.72 -9.01
C GLY A 141 4.75 4.19 -9.37
N ALA A 142 5.69 4.48 -10.25
CA ALA A 142 6.00 5.85 -10.67
C ALA A 142 4.83 6.50 -11.44
N ASP A 143 4.20 5.79 -12.37
CA ASP A 143 3.03 6.28 -13.12
C ASP A 143 1.88 6.65 -12.16
N GLU A 144 1.61 5.80 -11.17
CA GLU A 144 0.59 6.07 -10.14
C GLU A 144 0.92 7.33 -9.31
N LEU A 145 2.20 7.53 -8.94
CA LEU A 145 2.65 8.73 -8.22
C LEU A 145 2.54 9.99 -9.08
N GLU A 146 2.87 9.92 -10.37
CA GLU A 146 2.73 11.03 -11.31
C GLU A 146 1.27 11.43 -11.50
N VAL A 147 0.37 10.46 -11.69
CA VAL A 147 -1.08 10.68 -11.78
C VAL A 147 -1.60 11.30 -10.49
N LEU A 148 -1.24 10.74 -9.33
CA LEU A 148 -1.67 11.27 -8.04
C LEU A 148 -1.18 12.72 -7.84
N LEU A 149 0.05 13.04 -8.23
CA LEU A 149 0.58 14.39 -8.11
C LEU A 149 -0.17 15.38 -9.02
N MET A 150 -0.48 14.98 -10.25
CA MET A 150 -1.26 15.78 -11.18
C MET A 150 -2.65 16.09 -10.61
N GLU A 151 -3.34 15.09 -10.06
CA GLU A 151 -4.66 15.28 -9.46
C GLU A 151 -4.63 16.17 -8.21
N LEU A 152 -3.58 16.06 -7.39
CA LEU A 152 -3.39 16.93 -6.23
C LEU A 152 -3.11 18.38 -6.65
N ASP A 153 -2.32 18.59 -7.71
CA ASP A 153 -2.07 19.93 -8.26
C ASP A 153 -3.37 20.54 -8.83
N ASP A 154 -4.16 19.77 -9.59
CA ASP A 154 -5.46 20.18 -10.13
C ASP A 154 -6.48 20.53 -9.04
N ALA A 155 -6.38 19.89 -7.88
CA ALA A 155 -7.21 20.16 -6.70
C ALA A 155 -6.70 21.32 -5.81
N ASP A 156 -5.70 22.10 -6.26
CA ASP A 156 -5.01 23.15 -5.49
C ASP A 156 -4.36 22.64 -4.19
N GLN A 157 -4.00 21.34 -4.18
CA GLN A 157 -3.34 20.64 -3.08
C GLN A 157 -1.86 20.34 -3.38
N GLY A 158 -1.27 20.98 -4.39
CA GLY A 158 0.12 20.76 -4.80
C GLY A 158 1.18 21.10 -3.74
N SER A 159 0.83 21.93 -2.77
CA SER A 159 1.69 22.27 -1.62
C SER A 159 1.38 21.45 -0.36
N SER A 160 0.46 20.50 -0.44
CA SER A 160 0.08 19.64 0.68
C SER A 160 1.24 18.73 1.11
N GLU A 161 1.17 18.26 2.36
CA GLU A 161 2.09 17.25 2.86
C GLU A 161 2.06 15.97 2.01
N LEU A 162 0.87 15.60 1.51
CA LEU A 162 0.71 14.44 0.64
C LEU A 162 1.44 14.64 -0.69
N ALA A 163 1.27 15.79 -1.34
CA ALA A 163 1.97 16.10 -2.59
C ALA A 163 3.50 16.14 -2.40
N ARG A 164 3.99 16.60 -1.24
CA ARG A 164 5.41 16.52 -0.88
C ARG A 164 5.88 15.07 -0.76
N ALA A 165 5.14 14.24 -0.02
CA ALA A 165 5.47 12.83 0.14
C ALA A 165 5.46 12.07 -1.19
N THR A 166 4.48 12.34 -2.06
CA THR A 166 4.40 11.77 -3.41
C THR A 166 5.64 12.14 -4.25
N ARG A 167 6.10 13.39 -4.20
CA ARG A 167 7.34 13.82 -4.89
C ARG A 167 8.59 13.16 -4.30
N GLU A 168 8.65 13.00 -2.98
CA GLU A 168 9.78 12.33 -2.30
C GLU A 168 9.89 10.87 -2.74
N GLU A 169 8.76 10.15 -2.82
CA GLU A 169 8.75 8.77 -3.33
C GLU A 169 9.09 8.69 -4.81
N LEU A 170 8.52 9.58 -5.64
CA LEU A 170 8.79 9.60 -7.08
C LEU A 170 10.27 9.87 -7.38
N ALA A 171 10.89 10.79 -6.63
CA ALA A 171 12.33 11.04 -6.73
C ALA A 171 13.20 9.84 -6.34
N GLY A 172 12.70 8.94 -5.49
CA GLY A 172 13.38 7.69 -5.16
C GLY A 172 13.14 6.56 -6.16
N ALA A 173 12.12 6.66 -7.01
CA ALA A 173 11.78 5.69 -8.04
C ALA A 173 12.51 5.93 -9.38
N HIS A 174 12.96 7.18 -9.64
CA HIS A 174 13.79 7.55 -10.80
C HIS A 174 15.30 7.39 -10.54
#